data_AF-X6LAH0-F1
#
_entry.id   AF-X6LAH0-F1
#
_cell.length_a   1.000
_cell.length_b   1.000
_cell.length_c   1.000
_cell.angle_alpha   90.00
_cell.angle_beta   90.00
_cell.angle_gamma   90.00
#
_symmetry.space_group_name_H-M   'P 1'
#
loop_
_entity.id
_entity.type
_entity.pdbx_description
1 polymer ?
#
loop_
_entity_poly.entity_id
_entity_poly.type
_entity_poly.pdbx_seq_one_letter_code
_entity_poly.pdbx_strand_id
1 'polypeptide(L)'
;NHQIDLNLIYVALNCCKKDVNQTMQLLFQFEQWKFRDNNEQNYKKRMNEFLEKRCCNHNVNLFFMFYVNNKTVDAIKWSTAATINNGLPFVKKDKKYL
;
A
#
# COMPACT_ATOMS: atom_id res chain seq x y z
N ASN A 1 -15.23 -3.43 -11.87
CA ASN A 1 -13.81 -3.83 -11.76
C ASN A 1 -13.22 -3.37 -10.44
N HIS A 2 -13.45 -4.13 -9.36
CA HIS A 2 -12.74 -3.98 -8.09
C HIS A 2 -11.72 -5.12 -8.02
N GLN A 3 -10.62 -4.98 -8.77
CA GLN A 3 -9.54 -5.95 -8.71
C GLN A 3 -8.63 -5.58 -7.53
N ILE A 4 -8.49 -6.49 -6.59
CA ILE A 4 -7.61 -6.34 -5.43
C ILE A 4 -6.17 -6.16 -5.93
N ASP A 5 -5.44 -5.22 -5.33
CA ASP A 5 -4.04 -5.00 -5.67
C ASP A 5 -3.16 -6.07 -5.04
N LEU A 6 -2.61 -6.97 -5.86
CA LEU A 6 -1.77 -8.06 -5.40
C LEU A 6 -0.47 -7.56 -4.75
N ASN A 7 0.03 -6.40 -5.16
CA ASN A 7 1.20 -5.81 -4.50
C ASN A 7 0.86 -5.32 -3.09
N LEU A 8 -0.37 -4.83 -2.86
CA LEU A 8 -0.83 -4.48 -1.53
C LEU A 8 -0.88 -5.73 -0.63
N ILE A 9 -1.44 -6.83 -1.11
CA ILE A 9 -1.47 -8.10 -0.37
C ILE A 9 -0.04 -8.55 -0.05
N TYR A 10 0.84 -8.54 -1.05
CA TYR A 10 2.22 -8.97 -0.90
C TYR A 10 3.01 -8.12 0.10
N VAL A 11 2.84 -6.79 0.07
CA VAL A 11 3.45 -5.88 1.04
C VAL A 11 2.90 -6.13 2.44
N ALA A 12 1.58 -6.27 2.60
CA ALA A 12 0.97 -6.54 3.89
C ALA A 12 1.43 -7.88 4.49
N LEU A 13 1.57 -8.93 3.65
CA LEU A 13 2.17 -10.21 4.05
C LEU A 13 3.59 -10.02 4.59
N ASN A 14 4.43 -9.25 3.89
CA ASN A 14 5.79 -8.99 4.35
C ASN A 14 5.81 -8.21 5.68
N CYS A 15 4.92 -7.23 5.87
CA CYS A 15 4.77 -6.51 7.13
C CYS A 15 4.36 -7.44 8.29
N CYS A 16 3.54 -8.47 8.01
CA CYS A 16 3.07 -9.44 9.00
C CYS A 16 3.95 -10.71 9.08
N LYS A 17 5.22 -10.66 8.62
CA LYS A 17 6.13 -11.81 8.61
C LYS A 17 5.53 -13.07 7.96
N LYS A 18 4.69 -12.87 6.94
CA LYS A 18 3.95 -13.89 6.17
C LYS A 18 2.86 -14.63 6.97
N ASP A 19 2.45 -14.12 8.13
CA ASP A 19 1.27 -14.62 8.84
C ASP A 19 -0.01 -14.17 8.12
N VAL A 20 -0.77 -15.13 7.60
CA VAL A 20 -1.98 -14.88 6.80
C VAL A 20 -3.10 -14.30 7.65
N ASN A 21 -3.29 -14.77 8.89
CA ASN A 21 -4.37 -14.30 9.76
C ASN A 21 -4.16 -12.84 10.17
N GLN A 22 -2.92 -12.51 10.56
CA GLN A 22 -2.54 -11.12 10.86
C GLN A 22 -2.67 -10.23 9.63
N THR A 23 -2.26 -10.73 8.46
CA THR A 23 -2.39 -9.99 7.20
C THR A 23 -3.84 -9.69 6.87
N MET A 24 -4.74 -10.66 7.03
CA MET A 24 -6.18 -10.47 6.81
C MET A 24 -6.75 -9.42 7.76
N GLN A 25 -6.40 -9.47 9.04
CA GLN A 25 -6.84 -8.48 10.03
C GLN A 25 -6.31 -7.08 9.69
N LEU A 26 -5.04 -6.96 9.31
CA LEU A 26 -4.43 -5.68 8.94
C LEU A 26 -5.08 -5.08 7.69
N LEU A 27 -5.32 -5.88 6.66
CA LEU A 27 -5.99 -5.43 5.43
C LEU A 27 -7.44 -5.03 5.69
N PHE A 28 -8.14 -5.74 6.58
CA PHE A 28 -9.50 -5.38 7.00
C PHE A 28 -9.52 -4.01 7.71
N GLN A 29 -8.60 -3.78 8.65
CA GLN A 29 -8.46 -2.49 9.32
C GLN A 29 -8.10 -1.37 8.34
N PHE A 30 -7.20 -1.65 7.39
CA PHE A 30 -6.82 -0.71 6.33
C PHE A 30 -8.02 -0.29 5.48
N GLU A 31 -8.82 -1.25 4.99
CA GLU A 31 -10.02 -0.94 4.19
C GLU A 31 -11.03 -0.10 5.00
N GLN A 32 -11.25 -0.41 6.28
CA GLN A 32 -12.09 0.43 7.14
C GLN A 32 -11.52 1.85 7.31
N TRP A 33 -10.21 1.96 7.54
CA TRP A 33 -9.54 3.24 7.75
C TRP A 33 -9.57 4.12 6.50
N LYS A 34 -9.41 3.53 5.32
CA LYS A 34 -9.35 4.22 4.02
C LYS A 34 -10.57 5.10 3.77
N PHE A 35 -11.76 4.63 4.14
CA PHE A 35 -13.02 5.36 3.95
C PHE A 35 -13.40 6.28 5.13
N ARG A 36 -12.66 6.24 6.24
CA ARG A 36 -12.87 7.14 7.38
C ARG A 36 -12.11 8.45 7.19
N ASP A 37 -12.61 9.51 7.83
CA ASP A 37 -11.91 10.79 8.04
C ASP A 37 -11.26 11.42 6.79
N ASN A 38 -11.83 11.15 5.61
CA ASN A 38 -11.28 11.57 4.32
C ASN A 38 -9.83 11.12 4.08
N ASN A 39 -9.39 9.99 4.64
CA ASN A 39 -8.01 9.51 4.52
C ASN A 39 -7.58 9.31 3.07
N GLU A 40 -8.44 8.73 2.22
CA GLU A 40 -8.16 8.62 0.78
C GLU A 40 -7.96 9.99 0.11
N GLN A 41 -8.74 11.00 0.51
CA GLN A 41 -8.65 12.35 -0.05
C GLN A 41 -7.40 13.07 0.46
N ASN A 42 -6.99 12.82 1.70
CA ASN A 42 -5.73 13.31 2.25
C ASN A 42 -4.53 12.73 1.50
N TYR A 43 -4.59 11.45 1.13
CA TYR A 43 -3.57 10.86 0.26
C TYR A 43 -3.53 11.52 -1.12
N LYS A 44 -4.68 11.77 -1.77
CA LYS A 44 -4.72 12.45 -3.07
C LYS A 44 -4.00 13.81 -3.06
N LYS A 45 -4.08 14.56 -1.95
CA LYS A 45 -3.36 15.83 -1.76
C LYS A 45 -1.84 15.67 -1.68
N ARG A 46 -1.35 14.51 -1.19
CA ARG A 46 0.09 14.21 -0.98
C ARG A 46 0.67 13.26 -2.02
N MET A 47 -0.14 12.82 -2.98
CA MET A 47 0.22 11.78 -3.96
C MET A 47 1.50 12.13 -4.73
N ASN A 48 1.71 13.40 -5.07
CA ASN A 48 2.89 13.85 -5.82
C ASN A 48 4.20 13.62 -5.04
N GLU A 49 4.18 13.74 -3.71
CA GLU A 49 5.36 13.49 -2.87
C GLU A 49 5.86 12.04 -2.99
N PHE A 50 4.94 11.09 -3.17
CA PHE A 50 5.27 9.68 -3.41
C PHE A 50 5.83 9.47 -4.83
N LEU A 51 5.22 10.12 -5.83
CA LEU A 51 5.63 10.00 -7.23
C LEU A 51 7.03 10.55 -7.47
N GLU A 52 7.41 11.65 -6.80
CA GLU A 52 8.78 12.19 -6.84
C GLU A 52 9.84 11.20 -6.32
N LYS A 53 9.44 10.27 -5.44
CA LYS A 53 10.27 9.16 -4.96
C LYS A 53 10.06 7.85 -5.74
N ARG A 54 9.46 7.93 -6.93
CA ARG A 54 9.18 6.80 -7.83
C ARG A 54 8.26 5.73 -7.23
N CYS A 55 7.47 6.08 -6.21
CA CYS A 55 6.50 5.18 -5.60
C CYS A 55 5.18 5.24 -6.39
N CYS A 56 5.10 4.47 -7.48
CA CYS A 56 3.99 4.55 -8.43
C CYS A 56 2.75 3.71 -8.05
N ASN A 57 2.84 2.80 -7.07
CA ASN A 57 1.70 2.02 -6.63
C ASN A 57 0.90 2.77 -5.56
N HIS A 58 -0.23 3.36 -5.96
CA HIS A 58 -1.05 4.19 -5.09
C HIS A 58 -1.70 3.45 -3.91
N ASN A 59 -2.08 2.17 -4.08
CA ASN A 59 -2.68 1.40 -2.99
C ASN A 59 -1.64 1.08 -1.92
N VAL A 60 -0.42 0.74 -2.33
CA VAL A 60 0.71 0.52 -1.42
C VAL A 60 1.09 1.82 -0.70
N ASN A 61 1.10 2.96 -1.39
CA ASN A 61 1.38 4.25 -0.76
C ASN A 61 0.34 4.61 0.31
N LEU A 62 -0.96 4.46 -0.02
CA LEU A 62 -2.06 4.71 0.90
C LEU A 62 -2.03 3.75 2.10
N PHE A 63 -1.69 2.48 1.87
CA PHE A 63 -1.46 1.50 2.92
C PHE A 63 -0.33 1.90 3.87
N PHE A 64 0.80 2.39 3.35
CA PHE A 64 1.87 2.84 4.24
C PHE A 64 1.51 4.11 5.00
N MET A 65 0.65 4.99 4.47
CA MET A 65 0.08 6.09 5.27
C MET A 65 -0.74 5.57 6.44
N PHE A 66 -1.57 4.54 6.25
CA PHE A 66 -2.27 3.86 7.33
C PHE A 66 -1.29 3.25 8.35
N TYR A 67 -0.35 2.43 7.87
CA TYR A 67 0.55 1.65 8.70
C TYR A 67 1.42 2.49 9.64
N VAL A 68 1.76 3.72 9.24
CA VAL A 68 2.58 4.66 10.03
C VAL A 68 1.78 5.81 10.65
N ASN A 69 0.45 5.66 10.75
CA ASN A 69 -0.45 6.65 11.35
C ASN A 69 -0.34 8.04 10.69
N ASN A 70 -0.48 8.11 9.37
CA ASN A 70 -0.49 9.34 8.55
C ASN A 70 0.78 10.19 8.56
N LYS A 71 1.92 9.64 9.03
CA LYS A 71 3.23 10.30 8.91
C LYS A 71 3.78 10.15 7.49
N THR A 72 3.47 11.09 6.60
CA THR A 72 3.81 10.98 5.16
C THR A 72 5.28 10.74 4.87
N VAL A 73 6.20 11.40 5.59
CA VAL A 73 7.64 11.16 5.41
C VAL A 73 8.00 9.69 5.67
N ASP A 74 7.42 9.10 6.72
CA ASP A 74 7.65 7.69 7.05
C ASP A 74 6.96 6.78 6.03
N ALA A 75 5.75 7.12 5.60
CA ALA A 75 5.02 6.36 4.59
C ALA A 75 5.78 6.29 3.25
N ILE A 76 6.39 7.40 2.83
CA ILE A 76 7.24 7.47 1.63
C ILE A 76 8.49 6.61 1.81
N LYS A 77 9.16 6.67 2.97
CA LYS A 77 10.33 5.82 3.25
C LYS A 77 9.97 4.33 3.17
N TRP A 78 8.87 3.93 3.80
CA TRP A 78 8.42 2.54 3.78
C TRP A 78 7.98 2.09 2.38
N SER A 79 7.25 2.92 1.63
CA SER A 79 6.87 2.60 0.24
C SER A 79 8.10 2.45 -0.66
N THR A 80 9.08 3.34 -0.50
CA THR A 80 10.35 3.28 -1.22
C THR A 80 11.10 1.98 -0.87
N ALA A 81 11.22 1.66 0.41
CA ALA A 81 11.89 0.44 0.87
C ALA A 81 11.18 -0.82 0.37
N ALA A 82 9.85 -0.86 0.39
CA ALA A 82 9.08 -1.98 -0.14
C ALA A 82 9.25 -2.14 -1.66
N THR A 83 9.31 -1.02 -2.38
CA THR A 83 9.54 -1.02 -3.83
C THR A 83 10.94 -1.52 -4.19
N ILE A 84 11.98 -1.07 -3.47
CA ILE A 84 13.38 -1.45 -3.72
C ILE A 84 13.66 -2.89 -3.27
N ASN A 85 13.29 -3.24 -2.04
CA ASN A 85 13.68 -4.52 -1.44
C ASN A 85 12.76 -5.67 -1.87
N ASN A 86 11.46 -5.40 -2.06
CA ASN A 86 10.47 -6.43 -2.35
C ASN A 86 9.99 -6.39 -3.81
N GLY A 87 10.41 -5.39 -4.60
CA GLY A 87 10.30 -5.38 -6.06
C GLY A 87 8.90 -5.18 -6.65
N LEU A 88 7.85 -4.97 -5.84
CA LEU A 88 6.44 -4.95 -6.26
C LEU A 88 6.17 -5.96 -7.39
N PRO A 89 6.15 -7.26 -7.06
CA PRO A 89 6.36 -8.35 -8.02
C PRO A 89 5.26 -8.48 -9.08
N PHE A 90 4.11 -7.82 -8.89
CA PHE A 90 2.98 -7.90 -9.81
C PHE A 90 2.86 -6.64 -10.66
N VAL A 91 2.98 -6.80 -11.97
CA VAL A 91 2.81 -5.73 -12.96
C VAL A 91 1.56 -5.97 -13.80
N LYS A 92 1.21 -5.00 -14.65
CA LYS A 92 -0.04 -5.02 -15.44
C LYS A 92 -0.21 -6.27 -16.31
N LYS A 93 0.89 -6.88 -16.79
CA LYS A 93 0.85 -8.13 -17.58
C LYS A 93 0.37 -9.33 -16.76
N ASP A 94 0.64 -9.37 -15.46
CA ASP A 94 0.32 -10.53 -14.60
C ASP A 94 -1.19 -10.61 -14.32
N LYS A 95 -1.88 -9.46 -14.39
CA LYS A 95 -3.35 -9.37 -14.28
C LYS A 95 -4.10 -10.07 -15.42
N LYS A 96 -3.44 -10.43 -16.52
CA LYS A 96 -4.08 -11.15 -17.65
C LYS A 96 -4.25 -12.65 -17.36
N TYR A 97 -3.55 -13.17 -16.37
CA TYR A 97 -3.48 -14.60 -16.04
C TYR A 97 -4.19 -14.94 -14.71
N LEU A 98 -4.94 -13.98 -14.16
CA LEU A 98 -5.70 -14.06 -12.92
C LEU A 98 -7.14 -13.64 -13.19
#